data_AF-A0A9X3TE97-F1
#
_entry.id   AF-A0A9X3TE97-F1
#
_cell.length_a   1.000
_cell.length_b   1.000
_cell.length_c   1.000
_cell.angle_alpha   90.00
_cell.angle_beta   90.00
_cell.angle_gamma   90.00
#
_symmetry.space_group_name_H-M   'P 1'
#
loop_
_entity.id
_entity.type
_entity.pdbx_description
1 polymer ?
#
loop_
_entity_poly.entity_id
_entity_poly.type
_entity_poly.pdbx_seq_one_letter_code
_entity_poly.pdbx_strand_id
1 'polypeptide(L)'
;LRKLAKRRELEEWETDLQLALCDLTRDRVAELTRKAEQAKQIVRGREFYDADKLEWAINVFREVTSTISLVYAPARICMPPMETDLSYKIYVSSEVLDAVQDTQVNVYRDVFEHILKPAIAAEQPDVIGISIVLQQQVFSTMTFCALIKQHFPDIHVTIGGNTVTRLRDVLPTTPDLFALFDSAVVYEGETAFLQLVEAVGAGRELANIPNLIYRDASGIHTSPLTYAEDMVSLPPPDFTGLPLERYFLPDRILPYLATRGCYWGRCEFCDHGEGYTAGYRTKKIDQIIEE
;
A
#
# COMPACT_ATOMS: atom_id res chain seq x y z
N LEU A 1 -24.37 -4.30 -16.48
CA LEU A 1 -25.60 -3.53 -16.82
C LEU A 1 -26.38 -4.10 -18.01
N ARG A 2 -25.91 -4.04 -19.27
CA ARG A 2 -26.70 -4.58 -20.43
C ARG A 2 -27.15 -6.04 -20.29
N LYS A 3 -26.31 -6.91 -19.68
CA LYS A 3 -26.68 -8.31 -19.39
C LYS A 3 -27.73 -8.42 -18.26
N LEU A 4 -27.70 -7.50 -17.29
CA LEU A 4 -28.64 -7.44 -16.16
C LEU A 4 -30.01 -6.92 -16.61
N ALA A 5 -30.04 -5.85 -17.41
CA ALA A 5 -31.25 -5.27 -17.99
C ALA A 5 -32.05 -6.25 -18.88
N LYS A 6 -31.38 -7.28 -19.42
CA LYS A 6 -32.04 -8.38 -20.15
C LYS A 6 -32.67 -9.44 -19.24
N ARG A 7 -32.30 -9.49 -17.96
CA ARG A 7 -32.74 -10.49 -16.98
C ARG A 7 -33.74 -9.91 -15.96
N ARG A 8 -33.58 -8.64 -15.58
CA ARG A 8 -34.46 -7.90 -14.67
C ARG A 8 -34.45 -6.42 -15.00
N GLU A 9 -35.44 -5.69 -14.49
CA GLU A 9 -35.39 -4.22 -14.44
C GLU A 9 -34.18 -3.79 -13.60
N LEU A 10 -33.51 -2.72 -14.06
CA LEU A 10 -32.38 -2.14 -13.34
C LEU A 10 -32.90 -1.33 -12.16
N GLU A 11 -32.15 -1.36 -11.06
CA GLU A 11 -32.37 -0.44 -9.95
C GLU A 11 -32.05 1.00 -10.41
N GLU A 12 -32.56 1.99 -9.68
CA GLU A 12 -32.37 3.42 -10.03
C GLU A 12 -30.88 3.76 -10.19
N TRP A 13 -30.05 3.37 -9.22
CA TRP A 13 -28.60 3.60 -9.27
C TRP A 13 -27.90 2.86 -10.40
N GLU A 14 -28.40 1.69 -10.83
CA GLU A 14 -27.84 0.95 -11.98
C GLU A 14 -28.20 1.62 -13.30
N THR A 15 -29.37 2.25 -13.36
CA THR A 15 -29.83 3.05 -14.50
C THR A 15 -28.98 4.32 -14.61
N ASP A 16 -28.76 5.02 -13.50
CA ASP A 16 -27.90 6.20 -13.45
C ASP A 16 -26.46 5.87 -13.86
N LEU A 17 -25.92 4.76 -13.33
CA LEU A 17 -24.60 4.27 -13.72
C LEU A 17 -24.55 3.93 -15.22
N GLN A 18 -25.61 3.31 -15.76
CA GLN A 18 -25.66 3.00 -17.18
C GLN A 18 -25.62 4.27 -18.03
N LEU A 19 -26.37 5.31 -17.65
CA LEU A 19 -26.41 6.59 -18.35
C LEU A 19 -25.03 7.27 -18.28
N ALA A 20 -24.44 7.35 -17.09
CA ALA A 20 -23.11 7.92 -16.89
C ALA A 20 -22.02 7.21 -17.72
N LEU A 21 -22.09 5.87 -17.84
CA LEU A 21 -21.18 5.09 -18.68
C LEU A 21 -21.42 5.33 -20.18
N CYS A 22 -22.63 5.68 -20.61
CA CYS A 22 -22.88 6.03 -22.02
C CYS A 22 -22.21 7.36 -22.41
N ASP A 23 -22.07 8.27 -21.45
CA ASP A 23 -21.40 9.56 -21.65
C ASP A 23 -19.86 9.44 -21.68
N LEU A 24 -19.32 8.30 -21.27
CA LEU A 24 -17.88 8.01 -21.30
C LEU A 24 -17.39 7.66 -22.72
N THR A 25 -17.39 8.67 -23.58
CA THR A 25 -16.88 8.57 -24.95
C THR A 25 -15.35 8.61 -25.00
N ARG A 26 -14.77 8.15 -26.12
CA ARG A 26 -13.31 8.25 -26.34
C ARG A 26 -12.81 9.69 -26.29
N ASP A 27 -13.58 10.61 -26.85
CA ASP A 27 -13.24 12.04 -26.85
C ASP A 27 -13.24 12.61 -25.44
N ARG A 28 -14.21 12.18 -24.62
CA ARG A 28 -14.27 12.56 -23.21
C ARG A 28 -13.09 12.02 -22.41
N VAL A 29 -12.72 10.76 -22.60
CA VAL A 29 -11.53 10.16 -21.96
C VAL A 29 -10.26 10.92 -22.38
N ALA A 30 -10.12 11.25 -23.67
CA ALA A 30 -8.98 12.01 -24.17
C ALA A 30 -8.92 13.44 -23.60
N GLU A 31 -10.07 14.10 -23.43
CA GLU A 31 -10.17 15.40 -22.77
C GLU A 31 -9.72 15.33 -21.31
N LEU A 32 -10.28 14.38 -20.53
CA LEU A 32 -9.92 14.18 -19.13
C LEU A 32 -8.45 13.84 -18.96
N THR A 33 -7.87 13.05 -19.87
CA THR A 33 -6.44 12.73 -19.87
C THR A 33 -5.59 13.99 -20.02
N ARG A 34 -5.91 14.87 -20.98
CA ARG A 34 -5.19 16.14 -21.16
C ARG A 34 -5.32 17.05 -19.93
N LYS A 35 -6.53 17.17 -19.38
CA LYS A 35 -6.76 17.92 -18.14
C LYS A 35 -5.94 17.36 -16.99
N ALA A 36 -5.90 16.04 -16.83
CA ALA A 36 -5.12 15.38 -15.79
C ALA A 36 -3.62 15.68 -15.91
N GLU A 37 -3.05 15.65 -17.13
CA GLU A 37 -1.65 16.04 -17.35
C GLU A 37 -1.38 17.49 -16.94
N GLN A 38 -2.27 18.42 -17.30
CA GLN A 38 -2.14 19.82 -16.90
C GLN A 38 -2.29 19.99 -15.38
N ALA A 39 -3.26 19.32 -14.76
CA ALA A 39 -3.44 19.33 -13.31
C ALA A 39 -2.21 18.82 -12.58
N LYS A 40 -1.58 17.74 -13.08
CA LYS A 40 -0.29 17.22 -12.56
C LYS A 40 0.82 18.26 -12.67
N GLN A 41 0.91 18.99 -13.78
CA GLN A 41 1.91 20.05 -13.95
C GLN A 41 1.70 21.20 -12.95
N ILE A 42 0.45 21.60 -12.72
CA ILE A 42 0.11 22.65 -11.75
C ILE A 42 0.54 22.21 -10.34
N VAL A 43 0.11 21.01 -9.89
CA VAL A 43 0.37 20.60 -8.49
C VAL A 43 1.85 20.25 -8.22
N ARG A 44 2.62 19.98 -9.27
CA ARG A 44 4.08 19.74 -9.21
C ARG A 44 4.90 20.99 -9.49
N GLY A 45 4.26 22.10 -9.87
CA GLY A 45 4.91 23.32 -10.33
C GLY A 45 4.63 24.52 -9.44
N ARG A 46 5.26 25.66 -9.75
CA ARG A 46 5.06 26.91 -9.00
C ARG A 46 3.61 27.40 -9.01
N GLU A 47 2.82 27.00 -10.01
CA GLU A 47 1.38 27.29 -10.08
C GLU A 47 0.57 26.62 -8.97
N PHE A 48 1.13 25.66 -8.23
CA PHE A 48 0.53 25.11 -7.02
C PHE A 48 0.13 26.20 -6.00
N TYR A 49 0.88 27.31 -5.93
CA TYR A 49 0.63 28.40 -4.98
C TYR A 49 -0.42 29.41 -5.47
N ASP A 50 -0.93 29.24 -6.68
CA ASP A 50 -2.06 30.00 -7.22
C ASP A 50 -3.36 29.26 -6.86
N ALA A 51 -4.18 29.90 -6.01
CA ALA A 51 -5.35 29.25 -5.42
C ALA A 51 -6.37 28.79 -6.46
N ASP A 52 -6.64 29.60 -7.49
CA ASP A 52 -7.63 29.28 -8.53
C ASP A 52 -7.15 28.11 -9.40
N LYS A 53 -5.85 28.09 -9.72
CA LYS A 53 -5.26 26.99 -10.50
C LYS A 53 -5.20 25.70 -9.70
N LEU A 54 -4.85 25.78 -8.42
CA LEU A 54 -4.85 24.62 -7.54
C LEU A 54 -6.26 24.06 -7.38
N GLU A 55 -7.27 24.90 -7.13
CA GLU A 55 -8.67 24.48 -7.05
C GLU A 55 -9.11 23.79 -8.34
N TRP A 56 -8.79 24.37 -9.50
CA TRP A 56 -9.07 23.75 -10.79
C TRP A 56 -8.41 22.38 -10.92
N ALA A 57 -7.12 22.25 -10.60
CA ALA A 57 -6.38 20.98 -10.70
C ALA A 57 -6.98 19.91 -9.77
N ILE A 58 -7.38 20.29 -8.56
CA ILE A 58 -8.02 19.39 -7.59
C ILE A 58 -9.38 18.92 -8.09
N ASN A 59 -10.18 19.82 -8.69
CA ASN A 59 -11.46 19.46 -9.30
C ASN A 59 -11.28 18.52 -10.50
N VAL A 60 -10.23 18.71 -11.31
CA VAL A 60 -9.87 17.77 -12.37
C VAL A 60 -9.55 16.38 -11.81
N PHE A 61 -8.77 16.28 -10.73
CA PHE A 61 -8.50 14.97 -10.11
C PHE A 61 -9.78 14.28 -9.64
N ARG A 62 -10.70 15.02 -8.98
CA ARG A 62 -12.01 14.48 -8.57
C ARG A 62 -12.82 13.97 -9.75
N GLU A 63 -12.86 14.74 -10.83
CA GLU A 63 -13.59 14.39 -12.06
C GLU A 63 -13.02 13.12 -12.72
N VAL A 64 -11.68 13.03 -12.80
CA VAL A 64 -10.98 11.86 -13.33
C VAL A 64 -11.23 10.63 -12.48
N THR A 65 -11.05 10.70 -11.15
CA THR A 65 -11.25 9.52 -10.30
C THR A 65 -12.71 9.11 -10.19
N SER A 66 -13.65 10.07 -10.23
CA SER A 66 -15.08 9.77 -10.34
C SER A 66 -15.39 9.03 -11.64
N THR A 67 -14.79 9.44 -12.75
CA THR A 67 -14.95 8.76 -14.05
C THR A 67 -14.40 7.34 -14.02
N ILE A 68 -13.21 7.13 -13.42
CA ILE A 68 -12.63 5.80 -13.25
C ILE A 68 -13.55 4.93 -12.37
N SER A 69 -14.10 5.49 -11.29
CA SER A 69 -15.00 4.79 -10.38
C SER A 69 -16.25 4.23 -11.07
N LEU A 70 -16.75 4.87 -12.13
CA LEU A 70 -17.89 4.35 -12.90
C LEU A 70 -17.59 2.97 -13.51
N VAL A 71 -16.33 2.71 -13.88
CA VAL A 71 -15.92 1.44 -14.50
C VAL A 71 -15.82 0.31 -13.47
N TYR A 72 -15.49 0.64 -12.22
CA TYR A 72 -15.33 -0.31 -11.12
C TYR A 72 -16.53 -0.32 -10.14
N ALA A 73 -17.64 0.32 -10.51
CA ALA A 73 -18.78 0.44 -9.62
C ALA A 73 -19.22 -0.93 -9.04
N PRO A 74 -19.49 -1.02 -7.73
CA PRO A 74 -19.69 0.08 -6.78
C PRO A 74 -18.41 0.67 -6.16
N ALA A 75 -17.21 0.19 -6.52
CA ALA A 75 -15.98 0.76 -5.98
C ALA A 75 -15.84 2.25 -6.32
N ARG A 76 -15.21 2.98 -5.41
CA ARG A 76 -14.95 4.41 -5.52
C ARG A 76 -13.48 4.71 -5.28
N ILE A 77 -12.93 5.53 -6.16
CA ILE A 77 -11.61 6.11 -6.02
C ILE A 77 -11.83 7.60 -5.80
N CYS A 78 -11.43 8.07 -4.63
CA CYS A 78 -11.52 9.46 -4.24
C CYS A 78 -10.11 10.06 -4.27
N MET A 79 -9.98 11.26 -4.82
CA MET A 79 -8.77 12.06 -4.70
C MET A 79 -9.12 13.56 -4.83
N PRO A 80 -8.76 14.43 -3.87
CA PRO A 80 -8.20 14.20 -2.53
C PRO A 80 -9.27 14.10 -1.40
N PRO A 81 -9.00 13.41 -0.27
CA PRO A 81 -7.80 12.58 -0.03
C PRO A 81 -7.81 11.33 -0.92
N MET A 82 -6.62 10.73 -1.14
CA MET A 82 -6.52 9.52 -1.94
C MET A 82 -7.03 8.33 -1.12
N GLU A 83 -8.24 7.87 -1.43
CA GLU A 83 -8.90 6.75 -0.78
C GLU A 83 -9.54 5.85 -1.83
N THR A 84 -9.53 4.54 -1.60
CA THR A 84 -10.23 3.57 -2.45
C THR A 84 -11.15 2.75 -1.58
N ASP A 85 -12.44 2.82 -1.87
CA ASP A 85 -13.47 2.01 -1.25
C ASP A 85 -13.89 0.93 -2.26
N LEU A 86 -13.56 -0.32 -1.98
CA LEU A 86 -13.96 -1.45 -2.83
C LEU A 86 -15.37 -1.97 -2.51
N SER A 87 -16.12 -1.31 -1.62
CA SER A 87 -17.41 -1.80 -1.08
C SER A 87 -17.30 -3.10 -0.26
N TYR A 88 -16.10 -3.39 0.25
CA TYR A 88 -15.81 -4.49 1.17
C TYR A 88 -15.32 -3.93 2.51
N LYS A 89 -15.55 -4.67 3.60
CA LYS A 89 -15.08 -4.32 4.94
C LYS A 89 -13.65 -4.79 5.15
N ILE A 90 -12.77 -3.81 5.31
CA ILE A 90 -11.33 -4.04 5.48
C ILE A 90 -10.95 -4.82 6.73
N TYR A 91 -11.81 -4.80 7.76
CA TYR A 91 -11.60 -5.47 9.04
C TYR A 91 -12.19 -6.89 9.09
N VAL A 92 -12.71 -7.41 7.98
CA VAL A 92 -13.24 -8.78 7.87
C VAL A 92 -12.40 -9.57 6.88
N SER A 93 -11.63 -10.54 7.36
CA SER A 93 -10.66 -11.28 6.52
C SER A 93 -11.30 -11.99 5.33
N SER A 94 -12.51 -12.53 5.48
CA SER A 94 -13.25 -13.14 4.36
C SER A 94 -13.63 -12.11 3.28
N GLU A 95 -14.07 -10.91 3.68
CA GLU A 95 -14.39 -9.85 2.71
C GLU A 95 -13.12 -9.31 2.03
N VAL A 96 -11.97 -9.30 2.72
CA VAL A 96 -10.67 -8.99 2.10
C VAL A 96 -10.31 -10.04 1.04
N LEU A 97 -10.49 -11.33 1.34
CA LEU A 97 -10.24 -12.41 0.38
C LEU A 97 -11.19 -12.36 -0.82
N ASP A 98 -12.48 -12.06 -0.59
CA ASP A 98 -13.46 -11.86 -1.66
C ASP A 98 -13.05 -10.70 -2.57
N ALA A 99 -12.64 -9.56 -1.99
CA ALA A 99 -12.18 -8.40 -2.74
C ALA A 99 -10.97 -8.72 -3.63
N VAL A 100 -10.02 -9.54 -3.14
CA VAL A 100 -8.85 -9.96 -3.93
C VAL A 100 -9.28 -10.72 -5.20
N GLN A 101 -10.33 -11.54 -5.12
CA GLN A 101 -10.83 -12.36 -6.24
C GLN A 101 -11.78 -11.60 -7.17
N ASP A 102 -12.35 -10.47 -6.74
CA ASP A 102 -13.30 -9.71 -7.55
C ASP A 102 -12.60 -9.00 -8.72
N THR A 103 -12.83 -9.50 -9.94
CA THR A 103 -12.25 -8.95 -11.17
C THR A 103 -12.98 -7.71 -11.72
N GLN A 104 -14.14 -7.38 -11.17
CA GLN A 104 -14.97 -6.26 -11.63
C GLN A 104 -14.78 -5.01 -10.77
N VAL A 105 -14.63 -5.19 -9.46
CA VAL A 105 -14.63 -4.09 -8.48
C VAL A 105 -13.21 -3.71 -8.06
N ASN A 106 -12.29 -4.68 -8.03
CA ASN A 106 -10.94 -4.45 -7.53
C ASN A 106 -10.03 -3.79 -8.57
N VAL A 107 -9.96 -2.46 -8.54
CA VAL A 107 -9.09 -1.63 -9.41
C VAL A 107 -7.61 -2.01 -9.33
N TYR A 108 -7.13 -2.54 -8.20
CA TYR A 108 -5.72 -2.87 -8.02
C TYR A 108 -5.26 -4.02 -8.92
N ARG A 109 -6.18 -4.82 -9.46
CA ARG A 109 -5.83 -5.86 -10.45
C ARG A 109 -5.29 -5.23 -11.74
N ASP A 110 -5.90 -4.15 -12.22
CA ASP A 110 -5.41 -3.43 -13.40
C ASP A 110 -4.12 -2.66 -13.11
N VAL A 111 -3.97 -2.11 -11.89
CA VAL A 111 -2.70 -1.52 -11.44
C VAL A 111 -1.59 -2.57 -11.44
N PHE A 112 -1.88 -3.79 -10.97
CA PHE A 112 -0.92 -4.88 -11.01
C PHE A 112 -0.53 -5.22 -12.46
N GLU A 113 -1.52 -5.46 -13.32
CA GLU A 113 -1.26 -5.92 -14.69
C GLU A 113 -0.51 -4.88 -15.53
N HIS A 114 -0.80 -3.59 -15.36
CA HIS A 114 -0.21 -2.54 -16.18
C HIS A 114 1.04 -1.90 -15.58
N ILE A 115 1.26 -2.01 -14.27
CA ILE A 115 2.38 -1.32 -13.58
C ILE A 115 3.30 -2.30 -12.88
N LEU A 116 2.81 -3.08 -11.91
CA LEU A 116 3.68 -3.93 -11.08
C LEU A 116 4.23 -5.12 -11.87
N LYS A 117 3.39 -5.86 -12.59
CA LYS A 117 3.81 -7.08 -13.28
C LYS A 117 4.90 -6.84 -14.33
N PRO A 118 4.84 -5.80 -15.20
CA PRO A 118 5.95 -5.46 -16.09
C PRO A 118 7.22 -5.09 -15.33
N ALA A 119 7.11 -4.36 -14.21
CA ALA A 119 8.26 -3.96 -13.40
C ALA A 119 8.93 -5.18 -12.74
N ILE A 120 8.15 -6.09 -12.15
CA ILE A 120 8.64 -7.32 -11.54
C ILE A 120 9.29 -8.23 -12.59
N ALA A 121 8.69 -8.36 -13.77
CA ALA A 121 9.26 -9.17 -14.85
C ALA A 121 10.60 -8.61 -15.38
N ALA A 122 10.77 -7.28 -15.36
CA ALA A 122 12.00 -6.62 -15.76
C ALA A 122 13.10 -6.73 -14.70
N GLU A 123 12.75 -6.58 -13.42
CA GLU A 123 13.69 -6.59 -12.30
C GLU A 123 14.08 -8.01 -11.84
N GLN A 124 13.17 -8.98 -11.96
CA GLN A 124 13.33 -10.37 -11.50
C GLN A 124 13.82 -10.49 -10.03
N PRO A 125 13.11 -9.91 -9.05
CA PRO A 125 13.56 -9.93 -7.67
C PRO A 125 13.32 -11.30 -7.01
N ASP A 126 14.23 -11.71 -6.13
CA ASP A 126 14.04 -12.90 -5.28
C ASP A 126 13.08 -12.64 -4.11
N VAL A 127 13.03 -11.38 -3.63
CA VAL A 127 12.24 -10.96 -2.48
C VAL A 127 11.50 -9.65 -2.79
N ILE A 128 10.20 -9.60 -2.47
CA ILE A 128 9.41 -8.37 -2.51
C ILE A 128 8.90 -8.06 -1.10
N GLY A 129 9.29 -6.91 -0.57
CA GLY A 129 8.77 -6.35 0.69
C GLY A 129 7.70 -5.29 0.44
N ILE A 130 6.52 -5.44 1.06
CA ILE A 130 5.42 -4.47 0.96
C ILE A 130 5.13 -3.86 2.33
N SER A 131 5.32 -2.54 2.46
CA SER A 131 5.06 -1.81 3.69
C SER A 131 3.61 -1.28 3.75
N ILE A 132 2.86 -1.69 4.78
CA ILE A 132 1.49 -1.29 5.06
C ILE A 132 1.51 -0.34 6.27
N VAL A 133 1.53 0.95 5.98
CA VAL A 133 1.57 2.00 7.02
C VAL A 133 0.16 2.29 7.52
N LEU A 134 -0.80 2.41 6.59
CA LEU A 134 -2.19 2.74 6.87
C LEU A 134 -3.12 1.59 6.46
N GLN A 135 -4.21 1.44 7.21
CA GLN A 135 -5.21 0.40 6.95
C GLN A 135 -5.73 0.43 5.51
N GLN A 136 -5.91 1.60 4.90
CA GLN A 136 -6.40 1.77 3.53
C GLN A 136 -5.53 1.05 2.46
N GLN A 137 -4.30 0.68 2.79
CA GLN A 137 -3.38 -0.04 1.91
C GLN A 137 -3.55 -1.58 1.97
N VAL A 138 -4.44 -2.10 2.84
CA VAL A 138 -4.62 -3.55 2.99
C VAL A 138 -5.18 -4.17 1.72
N PHE A 139 -6.22 -3.60 1.10
CA PHE A 139 -6.81 -4.18 -0.12
C PHE A 139 -5.80 -4.24 -1.28
N SER A 140 -5.06 -3.15 -1.52
CA SER A 140 -4.03 -3.14 -2.57
C SER A 140 -2.93 -4.15 -2.28
N THR A 141 -2.44 -4.18 -1.04
CA THR A 141 -1.36 -5.09 -0.63
C THR A 141 -1.78 -6.55 -0.78
N MET A 142 -2.93 -6.95 -0.24
CA MET A 142 -3.41 -8.34 -0.33
C MET A 142 -3.66 -8.75 -1.79
N THR A 143 -4.16 -7.83 -2.61
CA THR A 143 -4.34 -8.06 -4.06
C THR A 143 -3.01 -8.27 -4.76
N PHE A 144 -2.01 -7.42 -4.48
CA PHE A 144 -0.67 -7.55 -5.05
C PHE A 144 0.02 -8.82 -4.58
N CYS A 145 -0.02 -9.16 -3.29
CA CYS A 145 0.55 -10.40 -2.76
C CYS A 145 -0.03 -11.62 -3.50
N ALA A 146 -1.36 -11.71 -3.61
CA ALA A 146 -2.04 -12.80 -4.31
C ALA A 146 -1.61 -12.91 -5.79
N LEU A 147 -1.58 -11.78 -6.50
CA LEU A 147 -1.23 -11.73 -7.92
C LEU A 147 0.26 -12.00 -8.18
N ILE A 148 1.14 -11.54 -7.28
CA ILE A 148 2.57 -11.85 -7.35
C ILE A 148 2.77 -13.35 -7.17
N LYS A 149 2.21 -13.98 -6.14
CA LYS A 149 2.34 -15.44 -5.93
C LYS A 149 1.74 -16.25 -7.07
N GLN A 150 0.68 -15.76 -7.71
CA GLN A 150 0.08 -16.41 -8.87
C GLN A 150 0.99 -16.38 -10.11
N HIS A 151 1.66 -15.25 -10.37
CA HIS A 151 2.44 -15.05 -11.59
C HIS A 151 3.94 -15.33 -11.44
N PHE A 152 4.45 -15.22 -10.22
CA PHE A 152 5.86 -15.34 -9.86
C PHE A 152 5.97 -16.14 -8.54
N PRO A 153 5.62 -17.44 -8.55
CA PRO A 153 5.48 -18.24 -7.33
C PRO A 153 6.77 -18.39 -6.52
N ASP A 154 7.92 -18.28 -7.19
CA ASP A 154 9.25 -18.41 -6.60
C ASP A 154 9.72 -17.16 -5.85
N ILE A 155 9.06 -16.01 -6.05
CA ILE A 155 9.36 -14.78 -5.32
C ILE A 155 8.87 -14.92 -3.89
N HIS A 156 9.75 -14.66 -2.92
CA HIS A 156 9.37 -14.55 -1.51
C HIS A 156 8.69 -13.21 -1.26
N VAL A 157 7.40 -13.24 -0.93
CA VAL A 157 6.61 -12.03 -0.65
C VAL A 157 6.52 -11.84 0.86
N THR A 158 7.01 -10.70 1.36
CA THR A 158 6.87 -10.32 2.76
C THR A 158 6.12 -9.01 2.92
N ILE A 159 5.28 -8.93 3.94
CA ILE A 159 4.62 -7.68 4.32
C ILE A 159 5.25 -7.10 5.60
N GLY A 160 5.10 -5.81 5.84
CA GLY A 160 5.55 -5.17 7.07
C GLY A 160 4.89 -3.82 7.29
N GLY A 161 5.39 -3.04 8.24
CA GLY A 161 4.88 -1.70 8.56
C GLY A 161 3.86 -1.69 9.70
N ASN A 162 3.46 -0.50 10.12
CA ASN A 162 2.71 -0.30 11.37
C ASN A 162 1.37 -1.07 11.41
N THR A 163 0.65 -1.14 10.29
CA THR A 163 -0.61 -1.90 10.23
C THR A 163 -0.36 -3.40 10.43
N VAL A 164 0.73 -3.95 9.89
CA VAL A 164 1.11 -5.36 10.10
C VAL A 164 1.45 -5.62 11.56
N THR A 165 2.19 -4.71 12.21
CA THR A 165 2.51 -4.79 13.65
C THR A 165 1.26 -4.82 14.53
N ARG A 166 0.18 -4.12 14.14
CA ARG A 166 -1.11 -4.14 14.85
C ARG A 166 -1.88 -5.45 14.66
N LEU A 167 -1.60 -6.17 13.58
CA LEU A 167 -2.23 -7.44 13.24
C LEU A 167 -1.41 -8.66 13.69
N ARG A 168 -0.26 -8.47 14.35
CA ARG A 168 0.69 -9.53 14.73
C ARG A 168 0.03 -10.72 15.45
N ASP A 169 -0.99 -10.48 16.28
CA ASP A 169 -1.67 -11.51 17.07
C ASP A 169 -2.78 -12.23 16.27
N VAL A 170 -3.28 -11.59 15.20
CA VAL A 170 -4.37 -12.08 14.35
C VAL A 170 -3.84 -12.85 13.13
N LEU A 171 -2.66 -12.45 12.61
CA LEU A 171 -2.07 -13.05 11.42
C LEU A 171 -1.82 -14.57 11.57
N PRO A 172 -1.24 -15.09 12.69
CA PRO A 172 -1.03 -16.52 12.87
C PRO A 172 -2.33 -17.33 12.94
N THR A 173 -3.43 -16.70 13.37
CA THR A 173 -4.74 -17.35 13.50
C THR A 173 -5.61 -17.22 12.25
N THR A 174 -5.10 -16.60 11.17
CA THR A 174 -5.86 -16.34 9.93
C THR A 174 -5.14 -16.95 8.73
N PRO A 175 -5.12 -18.29 8.60
CA PRO A 175 -4.30 -18.98 7.61
C PRO A 175 -4.67 -18.68 6.16
N ASP A 176 -5.94 -18.41 5.86
CA ASP A 176 -6.37 -18.08 4.49
C ASP A 176 -5.83 -16.72 4.04
N LEU A 177 -5.80 -15.74 4.94
CA LEU A 177 -5.21 -14.43 4.66
C LEU A 177 -3.69 -14.52 4.56
N PHE A 178 -3.06 -15.25 5.48
CA PHE A 178 -1.61 -15.42 5.47
C PHE A 178 -1.13 -16.19 4.24
N ALA A 179 -1.96 -17.04 3.63
CA ALA A 179 -1.59 -17.76 2.40
C ALA A 179 -1.34 -16.84 1.18
N LEU A 180 -1.67 -15.55 1.27
CA LEU A 180 -1.38 -14.57 0.22
C LEU A 180 0.10 -14.18 0.16
N PHE A 181 0.88 -14.39 1.23
CA PHE A 181 2.29 -14.01 1.35
C PHE A 181 3.10 -15.06 2.14
N ASP A 182 4.43 -14.94 2.16
CA ASP A 182 5.32 -15.96 2.75
C ASP A 182 5.74 -15.59 4.18
N SER A 183 5.90 -14.30 4.46
CA SER A 183 6.22 -13.79 5.80
C SER A 183 5.67 -12.40 6.09
N ALA A 184 5.72 -12.01 7.37
CA ALA A 184 5.38 -10.69 7.85
C ALA A 184 6.43 -10.23 8.88
N VAL A 185 7.00 -9.04 8.67
CA VAL A 185 7.90 -8.38 9.61
C VAL A 185 7.08 -7.43 10.48
N VAL A 186 7.08 -7.66 11.78
CA VAL A 186 6.39 -6.81 12.77
C VAL A 186 7.37 -5.87 13.47
N TYR A 187 6.87 -4.84 14.12
CA TYR A 187 7.68 -3.81 14.80
C TYR A 187 8.68 -3.11 13.87
N GLU A 188 9.95 -3.02 14.29
CA GLU A 188 11.05 -2.48 13.50
C GLU A 188 11.62 -3.57 12.60
N GLY A 189 11.94 -3.19 11.36
CA GLY A 189 12.15 -4.14 10.29
C GLY A 189 13.53 -4.11 9.65
N GLU A 190 14.41 -3.17 9.97
CA GLU A 190 15.69 -3.00 9.28
C GLU A 190 16.57 -4.25 9.41
N THR A 191 16.82 -4.70 10.64
CA THR A 191 17.61 -5.90 10.91
C THR A 191 16.86 -7.16 10.48
N ALA A 192 15.56 -7.24 10.76
CA ALA A 192 14.74 -8.40 10.43
C ALA A 192 14.62 -8.64 8.91
N PHE A 193 14.39 -7.58 8.13
CA PHE A 193 14.27 -7.65 6.68
C PHE A 193 15.61 -7.94 6.02
N LEU A 194 16.71 -7.38 6.53
CA LEU A 194 18.06 -7.73 6.07
C LEU A 194 18.33 -9.23 6.25
N GLN A 195 18.12 -9.77 7.46
CA GLN A 195 18.32 -11.19 7.75
C GLN A 195 17.37 -12.09 6.93
N LEU A 196 16.14 -11.63 6.66
CA LEU A 196 15.20 -12.33 5.79
C LEU A 196 15.72 -12.44 4.36
N VAL A 197 16.17 -11.32 3.77
CA VAL A 197 16.73 -11.32 2.41
C VAL A 197 17.96 -12.21 2.32
N GLU A 198 18.87 -12.13 3.30
CA GLU A 198 20.04 -13.02 3.38
C GLU A 198 19.65 -14.49 3.51
N ALA A 199 18.64 -14.81 4.33
CA ALA A 199 18.18 -16.17 4.53
C ALA A 199 17.52 -16.75 3.27
N VAL A 200 16.67 -15.99 2.59
CA VAL A 200 16.04 -16.40 1.33
C VAL A 200 17.12 -16.62 0.26
N GLY A 201 18.02 -15.66 0.07
CA GLY A 201 19.10 -15.76 -0.92
C GLY A 201 20.09 -16.91 -0.66
N ALA A 202 20.28 -17.31 0.60
CA ALA A 202 21.15 -18.41 0.99
C ALA A 202 20.43 -19.75 1.22
N GLY A 203 19.10 -19.81 1.07
CA GLY A 203 18.28 -20.99 1.37
C GLY A 203 18.37 -21.45 2.84
N ARG A 204 18.49 -20.51 3.78
CA ARG A 204 18.60 -20.78 5.23
C ARG A 204 17.23 -20.76 5.92
N GLU A 205 17.18 -21.32 7.13
CA GLU A 205 15.98 -21.32 7.96
C GLU A 205 15.60 -19.92 8.47
N LEU A 206 14.29 -19.66 8.53
CA LEU A 206 13.72 -18.37 8.97
C LEU A 206 13.50 -18.28 10.49
N ALA A 207 13.60 -19.40 11.20
CA ALA A 207 13.22 -19.53 12.62
C ALA A 207 13.97 -18.60 13.58
N ASN A 208 15.19 -18.19 13.23
CA ASN A 208 16.05 -17.35 14.08
C ASN A 208 16.01 -15.86 13.73
N ILE A 209 15.17 -15.46 12.77
CA ILE A 209 15.03 -14.05 12.39
C ILE A 209 14.13 -13.36 13.43
N PRO A 210 14.57 -12.25 14.05
CA PRO A 210 13.74 -11.54 15.01
C PRO A 210 12.57 -10.85 14.32
N ASN A 211 11.50 -10.58 15.09
CA ASN A 211 10.33 -9.83 14.63
C ASN A 211 9.60 -10.44 13.42
N LEU A 212 9.82 -11.72 13.12
CA LEU A 212 9.28 -12.38 11.93
C LEU A 212 8.09 -13.28 12.28
N ILE A 213 7.04 -13.20 11.48
CA ILE A 213 6.02 -14.25 11.36
C ILE A 213 6.21 -14.88 9.99
N TYR A 214 6.30 -16.20 9.89
CA TYR A 214 6.57 -16.87 8.62
C TYR A 214 5.76 -18.16 8.50
N ARG A 215 5.58 -18.63 7.27
CA ARG A 215 4.96 -19.92 6.99
C ARG A 215 6.00 -20.92 6.48
N ASP A 216 5.92 -22.15 6.98
CA ASP A 216 6.61 -23.30 6.42
C ASP A 216 5.65 -24.50 6.26
N ALA A 217 6.20 -25.68 5.95
CA ALA A 217 5.42 -26.91 5.74
C ALA A 217 4.65 -27.39 6.98
N SER A 218 5.05 -26.97 8.18
CA SER A 218 4.43 -27.35 9.45
C SER A 218 3.37 -26.35 9.93
N GLY A 219 3.34 -25.13 9.38
CA GLY A 219 2.33 -24.12 9.70
C GLY A 219 2.86 -22.70 9.68
N ILE A 220 2.14 -21.81 10.36
CA ILE A 220 2.55 -20.42 10.58
C ILE A 220 3.24 -20.34 11.93
N HIS A 221 4.40 -19.70 11.97
CA HIS A 221 5.23 -19.54 13.16
C HIS A 221 5.46 -18.07 13.45
N THR A 222 5.44 -17.72 14.73
CA THR A 222 5.87 -16.40 15.22
C THR A 222 7.21 -16.57 15.88
N SER A 223 8.21 -15.79 15.45
CA SER A 223 9.52 -15.76 16.07
C SER A 223 9.40 -15.35 17.55
N PRO A 224 10.03 -16.08 18.49
CA PRO A 224 10.07 -15.68 19.89
C PRO A 224 11.11 -14.56 20.13
N LEU A 225 11.92 -14.25 19.11
CA LEU A 225 12.97 -13.25 19.18
C LEU A 225 12.40 -11.88 18.79
N THR A 226 12.64 -10.90 19.65
CA THR A 226 12.25 -9.52 19.40
C THR A 226 13.50 -8.64 19.37
N TYR A 227 13.60 -7.77 18.37
CA TYR A 227 14.71 -6.84 18.23
C TYR A 227 14.21 -5.39 18.11
N ALA A 228 14.95 -4.47 18.73
CA ALA A 228 14.72 -3.04 18.64
C ALA A 228 15.99 -2.43 18.04
N GLU A 229 15.86 -1.64 16.98
CA GLU A 229 17.05 -1.13 16.27
C GLU A 229 17.87 -0.18 17.14
N ASP A 230 19.19 -0.21 16.96
CA ASP A 230 20.08 0.80 17.51
C ASP A 230 20.14 2.00 16.56
N MET A 231 19.51 3.10 16.98
CA MET A 231 19.45 4.37 16.23
C MET A 231 20.83 4.90 15.82
N VAL A 232 21.88 4.61 16.60
CA VAL A 232 23.25 5.04 16.30
C VAL A 232 23.86 4.24 15.14
N SER A 233 23.49 2.96 15.03
CA SER A 233 23.98 2.06 13.97
C SER A 233 23.22 2.18 12.64
N LEU A 234 22.00 2.72 12.68
CA LEU A 234 21.18 2.85 11.47
C LEU A 234 21.76 3.89 10.50
N PRO A 235 21.85 3.56 9.20
CA PRO A 235 22.28 4.52 8.18
C PRO A 235 21.25 5.66 8.01
N PRO A 236 21.61 6.74 7.29
CA PRO A 236 20.61 7.69 6.79
C PRO A 236 19.57 7.00 5.90
N PRO A 237 18.34 7.53 5.83
CA PRO A 237 17.35 7.04 4.87
C PRO A 237 17.84 7.22 3.44
N ASP A 238 17.75 6.16 2.63
CA ASP A 238 18.09 6.22 1.20
C ASP A 238 16.85 6.56 0.37
N PHE A 239 16.90 7.68 -0.34
CA PHE A 239 15.87 8.11 -1.29
C PHE A 239 16.28 7.91 -2.75
N THR A 240 17.42 7.27 -2.99
CA THR A 240 17.95 7.01 -4.34
C THR A 240 16.97 6.13 -5.12
N GLY A 241 16.77 6.45 -6.40
CA GLY A 241 15.88 5.70 -7.29
C GLY A 241 14.38 5.95 -7.08
N LEU A 242 13.97 6.66 -6.02
CA LEU A 242 12.57 7.04 -5.86
C LEU A 242 12.17 8.12 -6.88
N PRO A 243 11.00 8.00 -7.54
CA PRO A 243 10.53 8.98 -8.53
C PRO A 243 9.93 10.21 -7.83
N LEU A 244 10.76 10.94 -7.08
CA LEU A 244 10.36 12.07 -6.22
C LEU A 244 9.65 13.17 -7.00
N GLU A 245 9.95 13.33 -8.30
CA GLU A 245 9.29 14.25 -9.22
C GLU A 245 7.83 13.90 -9.55
N ARG A 246 7.38 12.68 -9.20
CA ARG A 246 5.99 12.25 -9.41
C ARG A 246 5.06 12.62 -8.27
N TYR A 247 5.57 13.04 -7.12
CA TYR A 247 4.75 13.46 -5.97
C TYR A 247 3.97 14.73 -6.31
N PHE A 248 2.74 14.89 -5.80
CA PHE A 248 1.87 16.05 -6.10
C PHE A 248 2.17 17.25 -5.21
N LEU A 249 3.44 17.64 -5.16
CA LEU A 249 3.92 18.80 -4.43
C LEU A 249 5.00 19.50 -5.28
N PRO A 250 5.08 20.84 -5.23
CA PRO A 250 6.08 21.59 -5.98
C PRO A 250 7.49 21.46 -5.39
N ASP A 251 7.57 21.41 -4.05
CA ASP A 251 8.82 21.26 -3.32
C ASP A 251 8.89 19.86 -2.70
N ARG A 252 10.10 19.29 -2.68
CA ARG A 252 10.34 17.95 -2.12
C ARG A 252 10.30 18.01 -0.61
N ILE A 253 9.44 17.18 -0.01
CA ILE A 253 9.37 16.98 1.44
C ILE A 253 9.79 15.54 1.73
N LEU A 254 10.94 15.38 2.39
CA LEU A 254 11.50 14.07 2.70
C LEU A 254 11.33 13.76 4.20
N PRO A 255 10.84 12.56 4.56
CA PRO A 255 10.70 12.18 5.96
C PRO A 255 12.08 11.87 6.55
N TYR A 256 12.41 12.50 7.67
CA TYR A 256 13.62 12.20 8.42
C TYR A 256 13.24 11.76 9.85
N LEU A 257 13.71 10.58 10.26
CA LEU A 257 13.36 10.00 11.56
C LEU A 257 14.56 10.04 12.51
N ALA A 258 14.71 11.16 13.22
CA ALA A 258 15.77 11.36 14.21
C ALA A 258 15.59 10.50 15.48
N THR A 259 14.35 10.12 15.78
CA THR A 259 13.96 9.45 17.03
C THR A 259 12.95 8.35 16.78
N ARG A 260 13.02 7.27 17.56
CA ARG A 260 12.01 6.20 17.59
C ARG A 260 11.39 6.06 18.98
N GLY A 261 10.15 5.61 19.02
CA GLY A 261 9.36 5.56 20.25
C GLY A 261 8.98 6.95 20.76
N CYS A 262 8.34 6.98 21.94
CA CYS A 262 7.86 8.21 22.57
C CYS A 262 8.35 8.29 24.02
N TYR A 263 8.95 9.42 24.41
CA TYR A 263 9.48 9.62 25.76
C TYR A 263 8.37 9.62 26.82
N TRP A 264 7.14 9.97 26.42
CA TRP A 264 5.99 10.01 27.31
C TRP A 264 5.36 8.63 27.51
N GLY A 265 5.05 7.91 26.43
CA GLY A 265 4.62 6.50 26.44
C GLY A 265 3.40 6.12 27.30
N ARG A 266 2.64 7.08 27.84
CA ARG A 266 1.57 6.84 28.82
C ARG A 266 0.20 7.42 28.43
N CYS A 267 0.04 7.83 27.18
CA CYS A 267 -1.26 8.29 26.68
C CYS A 267 -2.20 7.10 26.49
N GLU A 268 -3.34 7.08 27.19
CA GLU A 268 -4.35 6.01 27.08
C GLU A 268 -4.95 5.87 25.67
N PHE A 269 -5.00 6.97 24.91
CA PHE A 269 -5.55 7.00 23.56
C PHE A 269 -4.54 6.66 22.45
N CYS A 270 -3.24 6.56 22.78
CA CYS A 270 -2.19 6.52 21.78
C CYS A 270 -1.66 5.12 21.59
N ASP A 271 -1.80 4.60 20.37
CA ASP A 271 -1.26 3.29 19.99
C ASP A 271 0.22 3.34 19.60
N HIS A 272 0.84 4.53 19.48
CA HIS A 272 2.21 4.69 19.00
C HIS A 272 3.23 3.78 19.71
N GLY A 273 3.07 3.58 21.03
CA GLY A 273 3.93 2.69 21.82
C GLY A 273 3.88 1.22 21.36
N GLU A 274 2.73 0.74 20.89
CA GLU A 274 2.55 -0.64 20.40
C GLU A 274 3.34 -0.92 19.12
N GLY A 275 3.83 0.12 18.44
CA GLY A 275 4.63 0.00 17.21
C GLY A 275 6.10 -0.31 17.46
N TYR A 276 6.57 -0.13 18.69
CA TYR A 276 7.98 -0.28 19.07
C TYR A 276 8.12 -1.28 20.20
N THR A 277 9.23 -2.00 20.19
CA THR A 277 9.57 -3.01 21.21
C THR A 277 10.42 -2.42 22.34
N ALA A 278 11.00 -1.23 22.12
CA ALA A 278 11.73 -0.45 23.10
C ALA A 278 11.18 0.98 23.19
N GLY A 279 11.51 1.67 24.29
CA GLY A 279 11.12 3.05 24.53
C GLY A 279 11.81 4.06 23.61
N TYR A 280 11.76 5.32 24.03
CA TYR A 280 12.36 6.44 23.29
C TYR A 280 13.86 6.26 23.06
N ARG A 281 14.27 6.38 21.80
CA ARG A 281 15.66 6.31 21.33
C ARG A 281 15.91 7.43 20.32
N THR A 282 17.13 7.94 20.26
CA THR A 282 17.51 9.06 19.39
C THR A 282 18.84 8.77 18.70
N LYS A 283 18.99 9.27 17.46
CA LYS A 283 20.30 9.45 16.83
C LYS A 283 21.12 10.47 17.62
N LYS A 284 22.45 10.42 17.45
CA LYS A 284 23.35 11.45 18.01
C LYS A 284 23.19 12.76 17.22
N ILE A 285 23.41 13.89 17.90
CA ILE A 285 23.29 15.22 17.29
C ILE A 285 24.22 15.36 16.07
N ASP A 286 25.47 14.96 16.19
CA ASP A 286 26.45 15.06 15.09
C ASP A 286 26.01 14.25 13.87
N GLN A 287 25.42 13.06 14.09
CA GLN A 287 24.85 12.23 13.04
C GLN A 287 23.64 12.90 12.37
N ILE A 288 22.76 13.56 13.14
CA ILE A 288 21.59 14.27 12.59
C ILE A 288 22.00 15.46 11.71
N ILE A 289 23.13 16.10 12.02
CA ILE A 289 23.63 17.23 11.24
C ILE A 289 24.34 16.76 9.96
N GLU A 290 24.99 15.60 10.00
CA GLU A 290 25.69 15.00 8.86
C GLU A 290 24.74 14.40 7.81
N GLU A 291 23.65 13.78 8.26
CA GLU A 291 22.60 13.18 7.41
C GLU A 291 21.67 14.22 6.76
#